data_AF-A0A086D032-F1
#
_entry.id   AF-A0A086D032-F1
#
_cell.length_a   1.000
_cell.length_b   1.000
_cell.length_c   1.000
_cell.angle_alpha   90.00
_cell.angle_beta   90.00
_cell.angle_gamma   90.00
#
_symmetry.space_group_name_H-M   'P 1'
#
loop_
_entity.id
_entity.type
_entity.pdbx_description
1 polymer ?
#
loop_
_entity_poly.entity_id
_entity_poly.type
_entity_poly.pdbx_seq_one_letter_code
_entity_poly.pdbx_strand_id
1 'polypeptide(L)' 'SLDSAWQRFIRLAIAERVIRPEQRFGLHDLKRRGITDTAGTRHDKLEASGHRSAAMMDVYDLSVPLVPWPGYRAEAV' A
#
# COMPACT_ATOMS: atom_id res chain seq x y z
N SER A 1 18.96 -8.25 13.46
CA SER A 1 18.17 -8.65 12.27
C SER A 1 18.00 -7.47 11.33
N LEU A 2 17.43 -7.71 10.14
CA LEU A 2 17.03 -6.67 9.21
C LEU A 2 16.06 -5.66 9.86
N ASP A 3 15.12 -6.14 10.68
CA ASP A 3 14.17 -5.29 11.40
C ASP A 3 14.89 -4.28 12.31
N SER A 4 15.85 -4.75 13.12
CA SER A 4 16.58 -3.85 14.01
C SER A 4 17.39 -2.80 13.24
N ALA A 5 17.95 -3.16 12.08
CA ALA A 5 18.68 -2.22 11.22
C ALA A 5 17.73 -1.17 10.63
N TRP A 6 16.57 -1.59 10.13
CA TRP A 6 15.53 -0.69 9.61
C TRP A 6 15.04 0.30 10.68
N GLN A 7 14.77 -0.19 11.90
CA GLN A 7 14.34 0.64 13.01
C GLN A 7 15.38 1.69 13.42
N ARG A 8 16.68 1.41 13.26
CA ARG A 8 17.74 2.40 13.48
C ARG A 8 17.78 3.41 12.33
N PHE A 9 17.73 2.94 11.09
CA PHE A 9 17.71 3.80 9.91
C PHE A 9 16.57 4.83 9.94
N ILE A 10 15.34 4.39 10.20
CA ILE A 10 14.18 5.29 10.30
C ILE A 10 14.33 6.31 11.42
N ARG A 11 14.84 5.90 12.59
CA ARG A 11 15.07 6.83 13.72
C ARG A 11 16.11 7.90 13.37
N LEU A 12 17.19 7.53 12.69
CA LEU A 12 18.20 8.47 12.22
C LEU A 12 17.61 9.42 11.17
N ALA A 13 16.84 8.92 10.19
CA ALA A 13 16.20 9.76 9.18
C ALA A 13 15.24 10.81 9.79
N ILE A 14 14.53 10.47 10.88
CA ILE A 14 13.69 11.42 11.63
C ILE A 14 14.57 12.43 12.39
N ALA A 15 15.61 11.97 13.08
CA ALA A 15 16.52 12.85 13.84
C ALA A 15 17.23 13.88 12.95
N GLU A 16 17.66 13.44 11.77
CA GLU A 16 18.30 14.26 10.72
C GLU A 16 17.27 15.07 9.90
N ARG A 17 15.98 15.01 10.24
CA ARG A 17 14.88 15.72 9.58
C ARG A 17 14.73 15.45 8.08
N VAL A 18 15.21 14.30 7.61
CA VAL A 18 14.98 13.82 6.23
C VAL A 18 13.50 13.48 6.03
N ILE A 19 12.84 12.98 7.08
CA ILE A 19 11.40 12.75 7.14
C ILE A 19 10.82 13.27 8.46
N ARG A 20 9.53 13.62 8.47
CA ARG A 20 8.77 13.90 9.71
C ARG A 20 8.33 12.60 10.38
N PRO A 21 8.04 12.60 11.71
CA PRO A 21 7.54 11.41 12.40
C PRO A 21 6.31 10.78 11.74
N GLU A 22 5.42 11.59 11.17
CA GLU A 22 4.19 11.14 10.50
C GLU A 22 4.46 10.49 9.13
N GLN A 23 5.64 10.72 8.56
CA GLN A 23 6.09 10.14 7.28
C GLN A 23 6.84 8.82 7.47
N ARG A 24 6.91 8.31 8.71
CA ARG A 24 7.52 7.03 9.03
C ARG A 24 6.84 5.87 8.31
N PHE A 25 7.64 4.91 7.85
CA PHE A 25 7.16 3.69 7.21
C PHE A 25 7.97 2.46 7.65
N GLY A 26 7.30 1.30 7.63
CA GLY A 26 7.86 0.00 7.95
C GLY A 26 8.67 -0.61 6.80
N LEU A 27 9.40 -1.67 7.12
CA LEU A 27 10.27 -2.37 6.17
C LEU A 27 9.51 -2.88 4.93
N HIS A 28 8.27 -3.31 5.12
CA HIS A 28 7.44 -3.87 4.05
C HIS A 28 6.53 -2.83 3.36
N ASP A 29 6.51 -1.58 3.82
CA ASP A 29 5.61 -0.58 3.24
C ASP A 29 5.99 -0.20 1.81
N LEU A 30 7.29 -0.25 1.47
CA LEU A 30 7.70 -0.02 0.09
C LEU A 30 7.16 -1.11 -0.85
N LYS A 31 7.28 -2.38 -0.45
CA LYS A 31 6.67 -3.51 -1.19
C LYS A 31 5.15 -3.32 -1.28
N ARG A 32 4.49 -3.01 -0.17
CA ARG A 32 3.03 -2.83 -0.11
C ARG A 32 2.56 -1.74 -1.06
N ARG A 33 3.22 -0.58 -1.03
CA ARG A 33 2.92 0.55 -1.91
C ARG A 33 3.17 0.20 -3.38
N GLY A 34 4.28 -0.44 -3.68
CA GLY A 34 4.58 -0.91 -5.04
C GLY A 34 3.46 -1.78 -5.61
N ILE A 35 2.96 -2.75 -4.84
CA ILE A 35 1.86 -3.63 -5.27
C ILE A 35 0.55 -2.87 -5.44
N THR A 36 0.25 -1.97 -4.50
CA THR A 36 -0.97 -1.16 -4.51
C THR A 36 -1.01 -0.25 -5.73
N ASP A 37 0.06 0.53 -5.93
CA ASP A 37 0.13 1.63 -6.90
C ASP A 37 0.46 1.14 -8.33
N THR A 38 0.97 -0.09 -8.49
CA THR A 38 1.23 -0.66 -9.83
C THR A 38 -0.06 -0.69 -10.65
N ALA A 39 -0.03 -0.20 -11.88
CA ALA A 39 -1.14 -0.33 -12.81
C ALA A 39 -1.24 -1.77 -13.35
N GLY A 40 -2.46 -2.20 -13.70
CA GLY A 40 -2.71 -3.52 -14.25
C GLY A 40 -3.82 -4.26 -13.52
N THR A 41 -4.09 -5.48 -13.96
CA THR A 41 -5.11 -6.33 -13.37
C THR A 41 -4.66 -6.89 -12.04
N ARG A 42 -5.60 -7.40 -11.26
CA ARG A 42 -5.31 -8.14 -10.04
C ARG A 42 -4.39 -9.35 -10.29
N HIS A 43 -4.49 -9.98 -11.46
CA HIS A 43 -3.64 -11.10 -11.85
C HIS A 43 -2.20 -10.65 -12.11
N ASP A 44 -2.00 -9.55 -12.84
CA ASP A 44 -0.66 -9.00 -13.11
C ASP A 44 0.08 -8.67 -11.81
N LYS A 45 -0.64 -8.07 -10.86
CA LYS A 45 -0.12 -7.77 -9.52
C LYS A 45 0.24 -9.02 -8.72
N LEU A 46 -0.56 -10.09 -8.82
CA LEU A 46 -0.30 -11.36 -8.14
C LEU A 46 1.04 -11.97 -8.60
N GLU A 47 1.21 -12.09 -9.92
CA GLU A 47 2.42 -12.64 -10.54
C GLU A 47 3.65 -11.79 -10.19
N ALA A 48 3.55 -10.46 -10.35
CA ALA A 48 4.67 -9.54 -10.08
C ALA A 48 5.11 -9.52 -8.61
N SER A 49 4.17 -9.75 -7.68
CA SER A 49 4.44 -9.68 -6.24
C SER A 49 4.83 -11.02 -5.61
N GLY A 50 4.69 -12.12 -6.36
CA GLY A 50 5.02 -13.48 -5.94
C GLY A 50 4.11 -14.02 -4.83
N HIS A 51 2.87 -13.53 -4.72
CA HIS A 51 1.92 -14.08 -3.75
C HIS A 51 1.40 -15.43 -4.22
N ARG A 52 1.24 -16.38 -3.28
CA ARG A 52 0.83 -17.75 -3.60
C ARG A 52 -0.64 -17.86 -4.00
N SER A 53 -1.50 -17.00 -3.48
CA SER A 53 -2.93 -17.09 -3.71
C SER A 53 -3.54 -15.73 -3.99
N ALA A 54 -4.59 -15.75 -4.82
CA ALA A 54 -5.36 -14.56 -5.16
C ALA A 54 -5.94 -13.86 -3.92
N ALA A 55 -6.33 -14.59 -2.88
CA ALA A 55 -6.87 -14.01 -1.64
C ALA A 55 -5.87 -13.09 -0.91
N MET A 56 -4.55 -13.33 -1.04
CA MET A 56 -3.55 -12.41 -0.46
C MET A 56 -3.58 -11.03 -1.11
N MET A 57 -4.21 -10.88 -2.27
CA MET A 57 -4.31 -9.60 -2.96
C MET A 57 -5.40 -8.68 -2.41
N ASP A 58 -6.31 -9.19 -1.56
CA ASP A 58 -7.42 -8.41 -1.02
C ASP A 58 -6.95 -7.19 -0.21
N VAL A 59 -5.81 -7.31 0.48
CA VAL A 59 -5.25 -6.22 1.30
C VAL A 59 -4.70 -5.04 0.49
N TYR A 60 -4.59 -5.17 -0.83
CA TYR A 60 -4.12 -4.11 -1.73
C TYR A 60 -5.26 -3.42 -2.49
N ASP A 61 -6.50 -3.89 -2.37
CA ASP A 61 -7.65 -3.17 -2.88
C ASP A 61 -8.06 -2.09 -1.88
N LEU A 62 -7.65 -0.86 -2.17
CA LEU A 62 -7.99 0.33 -1.37
C LEU A 62 -9.16 1.12 -1.96
N SER A 63 -9.89 0.54 -2.92
CA SER A 63 -11.06 1.20 -3.50
C SER A 63 -12.16 1.37 -2.46
N VAL A 64 -12.81 2.54 -2.48
CA VAL A 64 -13.97 2.80 -1.63
C VAL A 64 -15.20 2.29 -2.36
N PRO A 65 -15.98 1.37 -1.76
CA PRO A 65 -17.18 0.85 -2.42
C PRO A 65 -18.19 1.98 -2.62
N LEU A 66 -18.65 2.16 -3.85
CA LEU A 66 -19.76 3.06 -4.15
C LEU A 66 -21.07 2.38 -3.76
N VAL A 67 -21.75 2.93 -2.76
CA VAL A 67 -23.04 2.44 -2.29
C VAL A 67 -24.13 3.35 -2.85
N PRO A 68 -24.99 2.87 -3.77
CA PRO A 68 -26.07 3.68 -4.31
C PRO A 68 -27.14 3.93 -3.22
N TRP A 69 -27.68 5.15 -3.20
CA TRP A 69 -28.80 5.56 -2.35
C TRP A 69 -29.97 6.07 -3.19
N PRO A 70 -31.19 6.21 -2.63
CA PRO A 70 -32.31 6.79 -3.37
C PRO A 70 -31.94 8.17 -3.95
N GLY A 71 -31.86 8.27 -5.27
CA GLY A 71 -31.42 9.47 -5.99
C GLY A 71 -30.00 9.40 -6.58
N TYR A 72 -29.26 8.31 -6.38
CA TYR A 72 -27.98 8.08 -7.05
C TYR A 72 -28.13 8.06 -8.58
N ARG A 73 -27.32 8.86 -9.28
CA ARG A 73 -27.21 8.88 -10.74
C ARG A 73 -25.76 8.64 -11.12
N ALA A 74 -25.49 7.54 -11.83
CA ALA A 74 -24.14 7.10 -12.19
C ALA A 74 -23.39 8.05 -13.14
N GLU A 75 -24.10 9.03 -13.70
CA GLU A 75 -23.63 9.92 -14.78
C GLU A 75 -23.00 11.22 -14.24
N ALA A 76 -22.92 11.36 -12.91
CA ALA A 76 -22.41 12.54 -12.22
C ALA A 76 -20.96 12.39 -11.68
N VAL A 77 -20.26 11.32 -12.08
CA VAL A 77 -18.86 11.01 -11.70
C VAL A 77 -17.95 10.93 -12.92
#